data_AF-A0A7C6R8S0-F1
#
_entry.id   AF-A0A7C6R8S0-F1
#
_cell.length_a   1.000
_cell.length_b   1.000
_cell.length_c   1.000
_cell.angle_alpha   90.00
_cell.angle_beta   90.00
_cell.angle_gamma   90.00
#
_symmetry.space_group_name_H-M   'P 1'
#
loop_
_entity.id
_entity.type
_entity.pdbx_description
1 polymer ?
#
loop_
_entity_poly.entity_id
_entity_poly.type
_entity_poly.pdbx_seq_one_letter_code
_entity_poly.pdbx_strand_id
1 'polypeptide(L)'
;MKDKFAAAKLTPEASEQVHPAAVAEAELQFEASVARITPGVMGGYSIVEAQIVRIHAQPRILDQNGEHINTQAWNPTIYAFRDYFPLGQTVGGRPGGSAG
;
A
#
# COMPACT_ATOMS: atom_id res chain seq x y z
N MET A 1 5.09 17.22 18.07
CA MET A 1 4.60 16.47 16.90
C MET A 1 3.22 15.94 17.24
N LYS A 2 2.21 16.12 16.37
CA LYS A 2 0.85 15.59 16.62
C LYS A 2 0.85 14.09 16.35
N ASP A 3 0.29 13.30 17.27
CA ASP A 3 0.07 11.87 17.06
C ASP A 3 -0.96 11.69 15.93
N LYS A 4 -0.46 11.23 14.78
CA LYS A 4 -1.27 11.04 13.57
C LYS A 4 -2.14 9.79 13.68
N PHE A 5 -1.67 8.75 14.37
CA PHE A 5 -2.44 7.52 14.57
C PHE A 5 -3.68 7.82 15.40
N ALA A 6 -3.51 8.47 16.56
CA ALA A 6 -4.63 8.89 17.40
C ALA A 6 -5.58 9.86 16.66
N ALA A 7 -5.04 10.82 15.92
CA ALA A 7 -5.86 11.78 15.16
C ALA A 7 -6.68 11.11 14.04
N ALA A 8 -6.16 10.05 13.42
CA ALA A 8 -6.81 9.27 12.39
C ALA A 8 -7.63 8.09 12.91
N LYS A 9 -7.60 7.82 14.23
CA LYS A 9 -8.18 6.62 14.87
C LYS A 9 -7.64 5.31 14.27
N LEU A 10 -6.35 5.28 14.01
CA LEU A 10 -5.62 4.11 13.51
C LEU A 10 -4.75 3.51 14.62
N THR A 11 -4.51 2.21 14.54
CA THR A 11 -3.69 1.49 15.51
C THR A 11 -2.28 1.31 14.94
N PRO A 12 -1.23 1.82 15.62
CA PRO A 12 0.15 1.56 15.21
C PRO A 12 0.53 0.12 15.55
N GLU A 13 1.18 -0.55 14.60
CA GLU A 13 1.73 -1.90 14.77
C GLU A 13 3.25 -1.88 14.50
N ALA A 14 4.01 -2.67 15.24
CA ALA A 14 5.46 -2.74 15.04
C ALA A 14 5.76 -3.44 13.69
N SER A 15 6.57 -2.81 12.86
CA SER A 15 7.08 -3.42 11.62
C SER A 15 8.13 -4.49 11.92
N GLU A 16 8.28 -5.45 11.00
CA GLU A 16 9.19 -6.60 11.14
C GLU A 16 10.64 -6.25 10.77
N GLN A 17 10.84 -5.42 9.74
CA GLN A 17 12.13 -5.15 9.08
C GLN A 17 12.53 -3.66 9.12
N VAL A 18 11.61 -2.75 9.45
CA VAL A 18 11.87 -1.30 9.46
C VAL A 18 11.39 -0.62 10.74
N HIS A 19 11.90 0.59 11.01
CA HIS A 19 11.54 1.36 12.20
C HIS A 19 10.15 2.02 12.19
N PRO A 20 9.64 2.57 11.07
CA PRO A 20 8.31 3.16 11.04
C PRO A 20 7.23 2.12 11.38
N ALA A 21 6.23 2.51 12.17
CA ALA A 21 5.11 1.63 12.49
C ALA A 21 4.20 1.40 11.29
N ALA A 22 3.70 0.17 11.16
CA ALA A 22 2.63 -0.24 10.26
C ALA A 22 1.26 0.25 10.79
N VAL A 23 0.25 0.23 9.92
CA VAL A 23 -1.15 0.51 10.27
C VAL A 23 -1.89 -0.82 10.36
N ALA A 24 -2.36 -1.20 11.55
CA ALA A 24 -2.99 -2.52 11.75
C ALA A 24 -4.25 -2.71 10.88
N GLU A 25 -4.97 -1.62 10.60
CA GLU A 25 -6.20 -1.65 9.80
C GLU A 25 -5.95 -1.74 8.28
N ALA A 26 -4.71 -1.56 7.81
CA ALA A 26 -4.40 -1.57 6.38
C ALA A 26 -4.53 -2.99 5.79
N GLU A 27 -5.26 -3.12 4.68
CA GLU A 27 -5.45 -4.41 4.01
C GLU A 27 -4.19 -4.89 3.28
N LEU A 28 -3.44 -3.94 2.72
CA LEU A 28 -2.19 -4.14 2.01
C LEU A 28 -1.22 -3.02 2.41
N GLN A 29 -0.03 -3.39 2.85
CA GLN A 29 1.04 -2.43 3.16
C GLN A 29 2.43 -3.05 2.93
N PHE A 30 3.42 -2.17 2.77
CA PHE A 30 4.78 -2.56 2.46
C PHE A 30 5.74 -1.95 3.46
N GLU A 31 6.71 -2.75 3.89
CA GLU A 31 7.90 -2.22 4.53
C GLU A 31 8.96 -2.02 3.47
N ALA A 32 9.59 -0.84 3.50
CA ALA A 32 10.58 -0.49 2.50
C ALA A 32 11.76 0.28 3.10
N SER A 33 12.95 -0.01 2.59
CA SER A 33 14.16 0.75 2.89
C SER A 33 14.43 1.76 1.77
N VAL A 34 14.82 2.97 2.14
CA VAL A 34 15.20 3.99 1.16
C VAL A 34 16.50 3.57 0.47
N ALA A 35 16.46 3.52 -0.87
CA ALA A 35 17.62 3.24 -1.71
C ALA A 35 18.27 4.54 -2.21
N ARG A 36 17.45 5.53 -2.60
CA ARG A 36 17.92 6.84 -3.08
C ARG A 36 16.90 7.93 -2.81
N ILE A 37 17.39 9.13 -2.53
CA ILE A 37 16.57 10.36 -2.45
C ILE A 37 17.14 11.35 -3.46
N THR A 38 16.30 11.79 -4.40
CA THR A 38 16.66 12.79 -5.41
C THR A 38 15.82 14.06 -5.20
N PRO A 39 16.43 15.25 -5.05
CA PRO A 39 15.67 16.50 -4.97
C PRO A 39 14.86 16.76 -6.25
N GLY A 40 13.66 17.32 -6.10
CA GLY A 40 12.88 17.79 -7.24
C GLY A 40 13.58 18.94 -7.97
N VAL A 41 13.38 19.02 -9.30
CA VAL A 41 14.06 19.99 -10.18
C VAL A 41 13.83 21.45 -9.73
N MET A 42 12.62 21.76 -9.24
CA MET A 42 12.26 23.10 -8.76
C MET A 42 12.34 23.24 -7.23
N GLY A 43 12.85 22.23 -6.52
CA GLY A 43 12.80 22.16 -5.05
C GLY A 43 11.38 21.90 -4.50
N GLY A 44 11.26 21.87 -3.17
CA GLY A 44 9.98 21.71 -2.46
C GLY A 44 9.42 20.28 -2.38
N TYR A 45 10.04 19.32 -3.08
CA TYR A 45 9.73 17.90 -2.99
C TYR A 45 10.98 17.04 -3.23
N SER A 46 10.87 15.74 -2.94
CA SER A 46 11.91 14.75 -3.23
C SER A 46 11.28 13.51 -3.87
N ILE A 47 12.02 12.89 -4.77
CA ILE A 47 11.72 11.57 -5.31
C ILE A 47 12.46 10.57 -4.44
N VAL A 48 11.72 9.68 -3.78
CA VAL A 48 12.27 8.64 -2.92
C VAL A 48 12.11 7.30 -3.62
N GLU A 49 13.22 6.66 -3.94
CA GLU A 49 13.24 5.29 -4.43
C GLU A 49 13.45 4.36 -3.24
N ALA A 50 12.51 3.44 -3.04
CA ALA A 50 12.50 2.53 -1.91
C ALA A 50 12.44 1.08 -2.38
N GLN A 51 13.24 0.23 -1.74
CA GLN A 51 13.22 -1.22 -1.95
C GLN A 51 12.24 -1.84 -0.96
N ILE A 52 11.24 -2.56 -1.47
CA ILE A 52 10.33 -3.35 -0.63
C ILE A 52 11.13 -4.49 -0.01
N VAL A 53 11.04 -4.63 1.31
CA VAL A 53 11.69 -5.69 2.11
C VAL A 53 10.67 -6.64 2.73
N ARG A 54 9.41 -6.21 2.88
CA ARG A 54 8.31 -7.05 3.36
C ARG A 54 6.98 -6.59 2.78
N ILE A 55 6.12 -7.55 2.44
CA ILE A 55 4.74 -7.32 2.01
C ILE A 55 3.81 -7.90 3.06
N HIS A 56 2.85 -7.10 3.50
CA HIS A 56 1.79 -7.51 4.42
C HIS A 56 0.46 -7.39 3.70
N ALA A 57 -0.26 -8.50 3.54
CA ALA A 57 -1.57 -8.54 2.95
C ALA A 57 -2.52 -9.32 3.87
N GLN A 58 -3.69 -8.77 4.15
CA GLN A 58 -4.68 -9.49 4.95
C GLN A 58 -5.22 -10.68 4.15
N PRO A 59 -5.39 -11.87 4.77
CA PRO A 59 -5.80 -13.07 4.04
C PRO A 59 -7.07 -12.92 3.20
N ARG A 60 -8.01 -12.06 3.64
CA ARG A 60 -9.27 -11.81 2.92
C ARG A 60 -9.10 -11.17 1.54
N ILE A 61 -7.97 -10.52 1.27
CA ILE A 61 -7.70 -9.85 -0.01
C ILE A 61 -6.77 -10.68 -0.91
N LEU A 62 -6.41 -11.89 -0.49
CA LEU A 62 -5.61 -12.81 -1.28
C LEU A 62 -6.49 -13.77 -2.10
N ASP A 63 -5.89 -14.33 -3.15
CA ASP A 63 -6.47 -15.44 -3.90
C ASP A 63 -6.52 -16.73 -3.04
N GLN A 64 -7.10 -17.78 -3.62
CA GLN A 64 -7.23 -19.09 -2.96
C GLN A 64 -5.88 -19.73 -2.57
N ASN A 65 -4.80 -19.35 -3.23
CA ASN A 65 -3.46 -19.88 -3.00
C ASN A 65 -2.66 -19.02 -2.00
N GLY A 66 -3.16 -17.82 -1.66
CA GLY A 66 -2.46 -16.87 -0.80
C GLY A 66 -1.29 -16.17 -1.50
N GLU A 67 -1.17 -16.28 -2.81
CA GLU A 67 0.01 -15.82 -3.58
C GLU A 67 -0.22 -14.46 -4.24
N HIS A 68 -1.46 -14.18 -4.68
CA HIS A 68 -1.79 -12.96 -5.39
C HIS A 68 -2.92 -12.19 -4.71
N ILE A 69 -2.97 -10.89 -4.99
CA ILE A 69 -4.07 -10.04 -4.56
C ILE A 69 -5.31 -10.37 -5.39
N ASN A 70 -6.40 -10.76 -4.71
CA ASN A 70 -7.70 -10.90 -5.32
C ASN A 70 -8.31 -9.50 -5.56
N THR A 71 -8.27 -9.05 -6.81
CA THR A 71 -8.76 -7.73 -7.23
C THR A 71 -10.27 -7.55 -7.10
N GLN A 72 -11.03 -8.63 -6.89
CA GLN A 72 -12.47 -8.55 -6.58
C GLN A 72 -12.73 -8.36 -5.08
N ALA A 73 -11.80 -8.79 -4.22
CA ALA A 73 -11.91 -8.65 -2.77
C ALA A 73 -11.24 -7.37 -2.27
N TRP A 74 -10.16 -6.95 -2.91
CA TRP A 74 -9.43 -5.74 -2.55
C TRP A 74 -10.06 -4.48 -3.16
N ASN A 75 -10.47 -3.54 -2.31
CA ASN A 75 -11.10 -2.29 -2.73
C ASN A 75 -10.32 -1.06 -2.23
N PRO A 76 -9.16 -0.73 -2.84
CA PRO A 76 -8.36 0.41 -2.43
C PRO A 76 -9.10 1.73 -2.69
N THR A 77 -8.80 2.74 -1.86
CA THR A 77 -9.28 4.10 -2.09
C THR A 77 -8.43 4.78 -3.17
N ILE A 78 -9.08 5.27 -4.22
CA ILE A 78 -8.47 6.02 -5.31
C ILE A 78 -8.68 7.51 -5.08
N TYR A 79 -7.58 8.28 -5.06
CA TYR A 79 -7.63 9.74 -5.02
C TYR A 79 -7.58 10.30 -6.45
N ALA A 80 -8.67 10.91 -6.90
CA ALA A 80 -8.73 11.60 -8.19
C ALA A 80 -9.03 13.08 -7.96
N PHE A 81 -8.02 13.92 -8.23
CA PHE A 81 -8.00 15.36 -7.97
C PHE A 81 -8.18 15.77 -6.51
N ARG A 82 -9.40 15.71 -5.98
CA ARG A 82 -9.79 16.09 -4.61
C ARG A 82 -10.84 15.16 -4.02
N ASP A 83 -11.31 14.20 -4.80
CA ASP A 83 -12.37 13.28 -4.42
C ASP A 83 -11.79 11.87 -4.26
N TYR A 84 -12.40 11.11 -3.35
CA TYR A 84 -12.02 9.73 -3.05
C TYR A 84 -13.07 8.78 -3.60
N PHE A 85 -12.61 7.76 -4.34
CA PHE A 85 -13.46 6.77 -4.97
C PHE A 85 -13.06 5.36 -4.52
N PRO A 86 -14.03 4.43 -4.39
CA PRO A 86 -13.70 3.02 -4.38
C PRO A 86 -13.20 2.58 -5.77
N LEU A 87 -12.68 1.35 -5.85
CA LEU A 87 -12.44 0.69 -7.12
C LEU A 87 -13.77 0.46 -7.85
N GLY A 88 -13.78 0.72 -9.16
CA GLY A 88 -14.91 0.44 -10.04
C GLY A 88 -14.95 -1.00 -10.54
N GLN A 89 -15.92 -1.33 -11.40
CA GLN A 89 -15.99 -2.64 -12.03
C GLN A 89 -14.78 -2.91 -12.93
N THR A 90 -14.28 -4.15 -12.91
CA THR A 90 -13.19 -4.59 -13.80
C THR A 90 -13.66 -4.56 -15.26
N VAL A 91 -12.86 -3.95 -16.14
CA VAL A 91 -13.17 -3.83 -17.58
C VAL A 91 -12.38 -4.81 -18.47
N GLY A 92 -11.41 -5.53 -17.89
CA GLY A 92 -10.57 -6.49 -18.58
C GLY A 92 -9.30 -6.80 -17.79
N GLY A 93 -8.61 -7.87 -18.17
CA GLY A 93 -7.34 -8.27 -17.58
C GLY A 93 -6.32 -8.56 -18.68
N ARG A 94 -5.03 -8.37 -18.36
CA ARG A 94 -3.95 -8.82 -19.24
C ARG A 94 -3.95 -10.35 -19.29
N PRO A 95 -3.91 -11.01 -20.47
CA PRO A 95 -3.78 -12.46 -20.54
C PRO A 95 -2.45 -12.90 -19.89
N GLY A 96 -2.53 -13.76 -18.88
CA GLY A 96 -1.41 -14.54 -18.35
C GLY A 96 -0.53 -13.85 -17.31
N GLY A 97 -0.96 -13.95 -16.05
CA GLY A 97 -0.13 -14.41 -14.93
C GLY A 97 -1.01 -15.40 -14.17
N SER A 98 -0.68 -16.69 -14.22
CA SER A 98 -1.50 -17.87 -13.88
C SER A 98 -2.48 -17.73 -12.69
N ALA A 99 -3.75 -18.08 -12.94
CA ALA A 99 -4.64 -18.67 -11.94
C ALA A 99 -5.17 -19.99 -12.52
N GLY A 100 -4.49 -21.07 -12.16
CA GLY A 100 -5.04 -22.43 -12.15
C GLY A 100 -5.44 -22.78 -10.72
#